data_AF-A0A139QML7-F1
#
_entry.id   AF-A0A139QML7-F1
#
_cell.length_a   1.000
_cell.length_b   1.000
_cell.length_c   1.000
_cell.angle_alpha   90.00
_cell.angle_beta   90.00
_cell.angle_gamma   90.00
#
_symmetry.space_group_name_H-M   'P 1'
#
loop_
_entity.id
_entity.type
_entity.pdbx_description
1 polymer ?
#
loop_
_entity_poly.entity_id
_entity_poly.type
_entity_poly.pdbx_seq_one_letter_code
_entity_poly.pdbx_strand_id
1 'polypeptide(L)'
;MINNAQVNADETTTDTVEQVATDTELTESDLIQAQADQDQAITEAQAAGVEVTTEDTVTTSDLPEAVTNTVADTEVIQDATAQQEQNNADYAVAIENYNQEVADNQAAYEAAVADYEAKTTEDGYLSEAAGQSLIFESGSEPNTVAEVDNNATAVDQATALAWVEANAVEDKDIIANDIISNPNYISSGSYYFLQQGIPTVVTYNNLENTYFNTTKVASVVYTYTLESQESGDQVLVKFFNDPTNTIDVISLNQTTQIGMDVQFLDENGEAIDVSGALLSFASLNSGAVYDDESESYVLNSDEYVTNFDGDYIAINGSSVSYNASENRAYAATSNESLEQGSRFEQNEWDGTELSWYGAIVGVVGDDGEIHFSFGSNNRSTQWFAFNSSVKAYSVPVLETVEEPTLQVVSVSYTPYQYQAPTSSLDDIIVSEESLDDPETTVLNPTTDDISADVDDEINTDDEVTAGDTAVIVPRQEAIDNALDPVDSVTVSDAYIADTLPKTGTEKQSLFAILLGTLLTMSGLIGIRKKADK
;
A
#
# COMPACT_ATOMS: atom_id res chain seq x y z
N MET A 1 56.21 17.30 -44.08
CA MET A 1 56.09 16.58 -45.38
C MET A 1 54.60 16.54 -45.68
N ILE A 2 54.04 17.58 -46.30
CA ILE A 2 53.86 17.77 -47.76
C ILE A 2 53.32 16.49 -48.43
N ASN A 3 52.03 16.47 -48.75
CA ASN A 3 51.57 16.55 -50.15
C ASN A 3 50.06 16.77 -50.26
N ASN A 4 49.70 18.04 -50.46
CA ASN A 4 48.58 18.46 -51.29
C ASN A 4 48.83 17.96 -52.72
N ALA A 5 47.83 17.34 -53.34
CA ALA A 5 47.74 17.20 -54.78
C ALA A 5 46.35 17.63 -55.24
N GLN A 6 46.30 18.87 -55.73
CA GLN A 6 45.24 19.44 -56.54
C GLN A 6 45.42 18.89 -57.96
N VAL A 7 44.37 18.34 -58.59
CA VAL A 7 44.34 18.11 -60.03
C VAL A 7 43.01 18.63 -60.58
N ASN A 8 43.17 19.31 -61.72
CA ASN A 8 42.25 20.17 -62.42
C ASN A 8 41.00 19.48 -62.98
N ALA A 9 40.01 20.34 -63.17
CA ALA A 9 38.85 20.19 -64.04
C ALA A 9 39.20 19.63 -65.41
N ASP A 10 38.36 18.70 -65.87
CA ASP A 10 38.12 18.45 -67.28
C ASP A 10 36.59 18.50 -67.48
N GLU A 11 36.15 19.43 -68.33
CA GLU A 11 34.77 19.54 -68.80
C GLU A 11 34.48 18.37 -69.73
N THR A 12 33.59 17.47 -69.35
CA THR A 12 32.90 16.61 -70.31
C THR A 12 31.44 16.46 -69.93
N THR A 13 30.62 17.11 -70.75
CA THR A 13 29.26 16.70 -71.17
C THR A 13 28.27 16.33 -70.07
N THR A 14 27.37 17.27 -69.80
CA THR A 14 25.96 17.00 -69.49
C THR A 14 25.41 15.95 -70.47
N ASP A 15 25.48 14.68 -70.08
CA ASP A 15 24.51 13.69 -70.48
C ASP A 15 23.51 13.59 -69.33
N THR A 16 22.35 14.17 -69.58
CA THR A 16 21.10 13.83 -68.92
C THR A 16 20.93 12.33 -68.94
N VAL A 17 21.39 11.65 -67.89
CA VAL A 17 20.75 10.41 -67.47
C VAL A 17 19.45 10.88 -66.82
N GLU A 18 18.40 10.97 -67.64
CA GLU A 18 17.04 10.68 -67.19
C GLU A 18 17.16 9.48 -66.24
N GLN A 19 17.04 9.72 -64.93
CA GLN A 19 16.54 8.67 -64.07
C GLN A 19 15.16 8.36 -64.63
N VAL A 20 15.11 7.30 -65.42
CA VAL A 20 13.89 6.54 -65.60
C VAL A 20 13.50 6.12 -64.19
N ALA A 21 12.63 6.90 -63.55
CA ALA A 21 11.79 6.38 -62.50
C ALA A 21 10.98 5.28 -63.18
N THR A 22 11.46 4.05 -63.09
CA THR A 22 10.67 2.89 -63.42
C THR A 22 9.57 2.86 -62.37
N ASP A 23 8.39 3.41 -62.71
CA ASP A 23 7.12 2.93 -62.18
C ASP A 23 7.11 1.43 -62.48
N THR A 24 7.69 0.67 -61.56
CA THR A 24 7.74 -0.77 -61.64
C THR A 24 6.39 -1.16 -61.07
N GLU A 25 5.43 -1.49 -61.93
CA GLU A 25 4.12 -1.96 -61.48
C GLU A 25 4.35 -3.14 -60.53
N LEU A 26 3.91 -2.97 -59.27
CA LEU A 26 3.94 -4.04 -58.28
C LEU A 26 3.08 -5.20 -58.77
N THR A 27 3.54 -6.41 -58.50
CA THR A 27 2.97 -7.67 -58.97
C THR A 27 2.51 -8.54 -57.81
N GLU A 28 1.64 -9.53 -58.06
CA GLU A 28 1.23 -10.49 -57.02
C GLU A 28 2.43 -11.23 -56.41
N SER A 29 3.53 -11.37 -57.15
CA SER A 29 4.79 -11.94 -56.62
C SER A 29 5.44 -11.06 -55.56
N ASP A 30 5.28 -9.73 -55.64
CA ASP A 30 5.81 -8.80 -54.64
C ASP A 30 5.01 -8.90 -53.33
N LEU A 31 3.69 -9.12 -53.40
CA LEU A 31 2.87 -9.38 -52.22
C LEU A 31 3.23 -10.71 -51.55
N ILE A 32 3.43 -11.78 -52.33
CA ILE A 32 3.87 -13.08 -51.79
C ILE A 32 5.23 -12.95 -51.08
N GLN A 33 6.15 -12.16 -51.64
CA GLN A 33 7.44 -11.92 -51.00
C GLN A 33 7.28 -11.11 -49.70
N ALA A 34 6.50 -10.03 -49.71
CA ALA A 34 6.24 -9.23 -48.51
C ALA A 34 5.60 -10.07 -47.39
N GLN A 35 4.66 -10.95 -47.73
CA GLN A 35 4.05 -11.88 -46.76
C GLN A 35 5.07 -12.89 -46.22
N ALA A 36 5.94 -13.43 -47.06
CA ALA A 36 6.99 -14.34 -46.61
C ALA A 36 8.00 -13.65 -45.67
N ASP A 37 8.35 -12.40 -45.95
CA ASP A 37 9.21 -11.58 -45.09
C ASP A 37 8.51 -11.25 -43.76
N GLN A 38 7.20 -10.97 -43.78
CA GLN A 38 6.38 -10.79 -42.59
C GLN A 38 6.35 -12.06 -41.73
N ASP A 39 6.08 -13.23 -42.34
CA ASP A 39 6.06 -14.53 -41.63
C ASP A 39 7.42 -14.84 -40.98
N GLN A 40 8.52 -14.49 -41.65
CA GLN A 40 9.86 -14.60 -41.08
C GLN A 40 10.03 -13.65 -39.89
N ALA A 41 9.68 -12.38 -40.04
CA ALA A 41 9.77 -11.39 -38.96
C ALA A 41 8.93 -11.78 -37.74
N ILE A 42 7.72 -12.33 -37.94
CA ILE A 42 6.88 -12.86 -36.87
C ILE A 42 7.59 -14.01 -36.13
N THR A 43 8.20 -14.93 -36.89
CA THR A 43 8.94 -16.07 -36.30
C THR A 43 10.13 -15.57 -35.46
N GLU A 44 10.86 -14.57 -35.96
CA GLU A 44 11.98 -13.95 -35.25
C GLU A 44 11.51 -13.20 -33.98
N ALA A 45 10.43 -12.43 -34.08
CA ALA A 45 9.81 -11.72 -32.96
C ALA A 45 9.37 -12.68 -31.85
N GLN A 46 8.65 -13.75 -32.21
CA GLN A 46 8.21 -14.78 -31.27
C GLN A 46 9.40 -15.50 -30.62
N ALA A 47 10.47 -15.74 -31.37
CA ALA A 47 11.70 -16.33 -30.83
C ALA A 47 12.44 -15.39 -29.85
N ALA A 48 12.34 -14.07 -30.06
CA ALA A 48 12.84 -13.06 -29.13
C ALA A 48 11.95 -12.86 -27.89
N GLY A 49 10.73 -13.41 -27.89
CA GLY A 49 9.77 -13.32 -26.79
C GLY A 49 8.75 -12.19 -26.93
N VAL A 50 8.62 -11.59 -28.12
CA VAL A 50 7.56 -10.59 -28.41
C VAL A 50 6.20 -11.28 -28.43
N GLU A 51 5.20 -10.66 -27.81
CA GLU A 51 3.80 -11.08 -27.96
C GLU A 51 3.24 -10.56 -29.28
N VAL A 52 3.08 -11.45 -30.26
CA VAL A 52 2.53 -11.11 -31.58
C VAL A 52 1.07 -11.53 -31.68
N THR A 53 0.17 -10.59 -31.96
CA THR A 53 -1.26 -10.83 -32.20
C THR A 53 -1.63 -10.61 -33.66
N THR A 54 -2.48 -11.47 -34.22
CA THR A 54 -2.97 -11.35 -35.60
C THR A 54 -4.35 -10.70 -35.61
N GLU A 55 -4.51 -9.65 -36.42
CA GLU A 55 -5.80 -8.99 -36.67
C GLU A 55 -6.59 -9.70 -37.78
N ASP A 56 -7.83 -9.25 -38.01
CA ASP A 56 -8.68 -9.77 -39.07
C ASP A 56 -8.06 -9.56 -40.46
N THR A 57 -8.16 -10.59 -41.32
CA THR A 57 -7.63 -10.53 -42.68
C THR A 57 -8.37 -9.51 -43.54
N VAL A 58 -7.63 -8.62 -44.22
CA VAL A 58 -8.17 -7.63 -45.16
C VAL A 58 -7.99 -8.13 -46.60
N THR A 59 -9.09 -8.19 -47.37
CA THR A 59 -9.06 -8.49 -48.81
C THR A 59 -9.25 -7.21 -49.62
N THR A 60 -8.31 -6.89 -50.51
CA THR A 60 -8.34 -5.67 -51.34
C THR A 60 -8.08 -5.98 -52.81
N SER A 61 -8.60 -5.12 -53.69
CA SER A 61 -8.25 -5.09 -55.12
C SER A 61 -7.12 -4.10 -55.44
N ASP A 62 -6.61 -3.37 -54.44
CA ASP A 62 -5.46 -2.48 -54.55
C ASP A 62 -4.20 -3.22 -54.11
N LEU A 63 -3.45 -3.73 -55.09
CA LEU A 63 -2.24 -4.50 -54.85
C LEU A 63 -1.10 -3.66 -54.25
N PRO A 64 -0.80 -2.42 -54.73
CA PRO A 64 0.13 -1.53 -54.05
C PRO A 64 -0.18 -1.28 -52.57
N GLU A 65 -1.45 -1.11 -52.21
CA GLU A 65 -1.87 -0.95 -50.82
C GLU A 65 -1.55 -2.20 -49.99
N ALA A 66 -1.91 -3.39 -50.48
CA ALA A 66 -1.63 -4.66 -49.78
C ALA A 66 -0.13 -4.86 -49.53
N VAL A 67 0.71 -4.60 -50.53
CA VAL A 67 2.18 -4.72 -50.39
C VAL A 67 2.71 -3.69 -49.38
N THR A 68 2.31 -2.43 -49.52
CA THR A 68 2.81 -1.34 -48.66
C THR A 68 2.45 -1.56 -47.20
N ASN A 69 1.21 -1.98 -46.91
CA ASN A 69 0.77 -2.22 -45.54
C ASN A 69 1.42 -3.48 -44.95
N THR A 70 1.59 -4.55 -45.73
CA THR A 70 2.32 -5.75 -45.28
C THR A 70 3.77 -5.42 -44.91
N VAL A 71 4.45 -4.59 -45.73
CA VAL A 71 5.81 -4.13 -45.45
C VAL A 71 5.84 -3.24 -44.20
N ALA A 72 4.89 -2.31 -44.04
CA ALA A 72 4.82 -1.45 -42.87
C ALA A 72 4.61 -2.24 -41.57
N ASP A 73 3.69 -3.21 -41.55
CA ASP A 73 3.50 -4.10 -40.41
C ASP A 73 4.77 -4.93 -40.12
N THR A 74 5.49 -5.35 -41.17
CA THR A 74 6.77 -6.07 -41.03
C THR A 74 7.83 -5.20 -40.35
N GLU A 75 7.94 -3.92 -40.72
CA GLU A 75 8.87 -2.98 -40.08
C GLU A 75 8.52 -2.78 -38.59
N VAL A 76 7.23 -2.65 -38.25
CA VAL A 76 6.79 -2.52 -36.85
C VAL A 76 7.13 -3.78 -36.03
N ILE A 77 6.97 -4.97 -36.61
CA ILE A 77 7.37 -6.24 -35.95
C ILE A 77 8.88 -6.29 -35.74
N GLN A 78 9.68 -5.85 -36.70
CA GLN A 78 11.14 -5.81 -36.58
C GLN A 78 11.60 -4.82 -35.50
N ASP A 79 10.98 -3.64 -35.43
CA ASP A 79 11.25 -2.66 -34.37
C ASP A 79 10.88 -3.21 -32.99
N ALA A 80 9.74 -3.88 -32.86
CA ALA A 80 9.33 -4.56 -31.63
C ALA A 80 10.32 -5.65 -31.22
N THR A 81 10.84 -6.41 -32.19
CA THR A 81 11.87 -7.43 -31.97
C THR A 81 13.16 -6.82 -31.43
N ALA A 82 13.65 -5.74 -32.06
CA ALA A 82 14.86 -5.05 -31.61
C ALA A 82 14.69 -4.46 -30.20
N GLN A 83 13.51 -3.92 -29.88
CA GLN A 83 13.22 -3.43 -28.53
C GLN A 83 13.17 -4.58 -27.51
N GLN A 84 12.61 -5.74 -27.86
CA GLN A 84 12.58 -6.90 -26.97
C GLN A 84 13.99 -7.47 -26.74
N GLU A 85 14.84 -7.52 -27.76
CA GLU A 85 16.24 -7.91 -27.60
C GLU A 85 16.99 -6.98 -26.64
N GLN A 86 16.73 -5.66 -26.71
CA GLN A 86 17.28 -4.70 -25.75
C GLN A 86 16.73 -4.93 -24.34
N ASN A 87 15.42 -5.12 -24.18
CA ASN A 87 14.81 -5.44 -22.88
C ASN A 87 15.40 -6.72 -22.27
N ASN A 88 15.64 -7.75 -23.09
CA ASN A 88 16.28 -9.00 -22.66
C ASN A 88 17.73 -8.77 -22.20
N ALA A 89 18.49 -7.92 -22.89
CA ALA A 89 19.86 -7.59 -22.52
C ALA A 89 19.93 -6.78 -21.22
N ASP A 90 19.05 -5.79 -21.06
CA ASP A 90 18.96 -4.99 -19.84
C ASP A 90 18.52 -5.84 -18.65
N TYR A 91 17.55 -6.74 -18.85
CA TYR A 91 17.11 -7.69 -17.84
C TYR A 91 18.23 -8.65 -17.40
N ALA A 92 19.03 -9.15 -18.34
CA ALA A 92 20.17 -10.02 -18.01
C ALA A 92 21.19 -9.30 -17.10
N VAL A 93 21.47 -8.02 -17.36
CA VAL A 93 22.33 -7.20 -16.50
C VAL A 93 21.67 -6.93 -15.14
N ALA A 94 20.38 -6.61 -15.12
CA ALA A 94 19.63 -6.38 -13.89
C ALA A 94 19.63 -7.62 -12.97
N ILE A 95 19.45 -8.81 -13.54
CA ILE A 95 19.48 -10.08 -12.80
C ILE A 95 20.88 -10.38 -12.23
N GLU A 96 21.96 -10.12 -12.96
CA GLU A 96 23.32 -10.28 -12.43
C GLU A 96 23.55 -9.36 -11.22
N ASN A 97 23.13 -8.09 -11.32
CA ASN A 97 23.24 -7.13 -10.22
C ASN A 97 22.38 -7.53 -9.02
N TYR A 98 21.13 -7.94 -9.26
CA TYR A 98 20.22 -8.45 -8.24
C TYR A 98 20.84 -9.63 -7.47
N ASN A 99 21.35 -10.64 -8.18
CA ASN A 99 21.97 -11.81 -7.55
C ASN A 99 23.20 -11.44 -6.71
N GLN A 100 23.99 -10.47 -7.17
CA GLN A 100 25.14 -9.97 -6.44
C GLN A 100 24.71 -9.21 -5.17
N GLU A 101 23.70 -8.36 -5.26
CA GLU A 101 23.17 -7.60 -4.13
C GLU A 101 22.55 -8.51 -3.07
N VAL A 102 21.78 -9.52 -3.48
CA VAL A 102 21.26 -10.57 -2.59
C VAL A 102 22.40 -11.29 -1.86
N ALA A 103 23.47 -11.66 -2.56
CA ALA A 103 24.62 -12.33 -1.94
C ALA A 103 25.36 -11.41 -0.96
N ASP A 104 25.51 -10.13 -1.28
CA ASP A 104 26.16 -9.13 -0.42
C ASP A 104 25.31 -8.84 0.83
N ASN A 105 23.99 -8.71 0.69
CA ASN A 105 23.06 -8.53 1.81
C ASN A 105 23.06 -9.75 2.74
N GLN A 106 23.07 -10.97 2.19
CA GLN A 106 23.18 -12.20 2.97
C GLN A 106 24.48 -12.25 3.77
N ALA A 107 25.62 -11.91 3.13
CA ALA A 107 26.91 -11.88 3.82
C ALA A 107 26.98 -10.80 4.91
N ALA A 108 26.37 -9.62 4.67
CA ALA A 108 26.27 -8.55 5.65
C ALA A 108 25.41 -8.96 6.85
N TYR A 109 24.28 -9.63 6.59
CA TYR A 109 23.40 -10.16 7.63
C TYR A 109 24.10 -11.20 8.51
N GLU A 110 24.78 -12.19 7.91
CA GLU A 110 25.54 -13.20 8.66
C GLU A 110 26.64 -12.57 9.54
N ALA A 111 27.32 -11.53 9.03
CA ALA A 111 28.31 -10.79 9.80
C ALA A 111 27.66 -10.00 10.95
N ALA A 112 26.48 -9.40 10.73
CA ALA A 112 25.73 -8.69 11.75
C ALA A 112 25.25 -9.64 12.85
N VAL A 113 24.74 -10.83 12.51
CA VAL A 113 24.37 -11.87 13.49
C VAL A 113 25.56 -12.29 14.34
N ALA A 114 26.72 -12.54 13.73
CA ALA A 114 27.92 -12.94 14.47
C ALA A 114 28.45 -11.83 15.42
N ASP A 115 28.39 -10.57 14.99
CA ASP A 115 28.71 -9.42 15.86
C ASP A 115 27.69 -9.24 16.99
N TYR A 116 26.41 -9.51 16.69
CA TYR A 116 25.32 -9.46 17.67
C TYR A 116 25.49 -10.51 18.76
N GLU A 117 25.79 -11.77 18.40
CA GLU A 117 26.01 -12.88 19.33
C GLU A 117 27.03 -12.50 20.42
N ALA A 118 28.09 -11.79 20.06
CA ALA A 118 29.13 -11.35 20.98
C ALA A 118 28.67 -10.30 22.00
N LYS A 119 27.54 -9.62 21.75
CA LYS A 119 26.96 -8.55 22.56
C LYS A 119 25.72 -8.96 23.35
N THR A 120 25.28 -10.22 23.24
CA THR A 120 24.10 -10.78 23.92
C THR A 120 24.15 -10.77 25.47
N THR A 121 25.20 -10.21 26.06
CA THR A 121 25.33 -10.00 27.52
C THR A 121 25.40 -8.53 27.92
N GLU A 122 25.32 -7.61 26.95
CA GLU A 122 25.40 -6.17 27.15
C GLU A 122 24.00 -5.56 27.24
N ASP A 123 23.85 -4.50 28.06
CA ASP A 123 22.57 -3.80 28.21
C ASP A 123 22.01 -3.33 26.85
N GLY A 124 20.70 -3.47 26.68
CA GLY A 124 20.00 -3.07 25.46
C GLY A 124 20.12 -4.07 24.30
N TYR A 125 20.92 -5.12 24.40
CA TYR A 125 20.95 -6.22 23.42
C TYR A 125 20.06 -7.39 23.85
N LEU A 126 19.51 -8.12 22.89
CA LEU A 126 18.78 -9.35 23.14
C LEU A 126 19.68 -10.37 23.86
N SER A 127 19.08 -11.16 24.74
CA SER A 127 19.76 -12.22 25.50
C SER A 127 20.23 -13.40 24.65
N GLU A 128 19.73 -13.50 23.43
CA GLU A 128 20.18 -14.40 22.39
C GLU A 128 20.07 -13.70 21.03
N ALA A 129 20.91 -14.11 20.07
CA ALA A 129 20.86 -13.52 18.73
C ALA A 129 19.64 -14.03 17.97
N ALA A 130 18.82 -13.10 17.50
CA ALA A 130 17.70 -13.35 16.61
C ALA A 130 17.66 -12.24 15.57
N GLY A 131 17.25 -12.57 14.35
CA GLY A 131 17.09 -11.60 13.27
C GLY A 131 15.62 -11.22 13.07
N GLN A 132 15.38 -10.00 12.62
CA GLN A 132 14.06 -9.52 12.26
C GLN A 132 13.74 -9.89 10.81
N SER A 133 12.62 -10.57 10.62
CA SER A 133 12.06 -10.95 9.32
C SER A 133 10.79 -10.17 8.98
N LEU A 134 10.06 -9.66 9.97
CA LEU A 134 8.89 -8.81 9.77
C LEU A 134 9.32 -7.35 9.76
N ILE A 135 9.06 -6.66 8.67
CA ILE A 135 9.17 -5.20 8.54
C ILE A 135 7.75 -4.66 8.65
N PHE A 136 7.40 -4.19 9.83
CA PHE A 136 6.12 -3.60 10.20
C PHE A 136 6.38 -2.50 11.24
N GLU A 137 7.15 -1.49 10.83
CA GLU A 137 7.80 -0.54 11.73
C GLU A 137 6.83 0.53 12.25
N SER A 138 7.05 1.03 13.45
CA SER A 138 6.27 2.09 14.08
C SER A 138 6.14 3.33 13.17
N GLY A 139 4.90 3.74 12.89
CA GLY A 139 4.58 4.88 12.04
C GLY A 139 4.78 4.64 10.53
N SER A 140 5.01 3.40 10.11
CA SER A 140 5.33 3.09 8.70
C SER A 140 4.09 3.03 7.80
N GLU A 141 2.88 3.02 8.34
CA GLU A 141 1.65 2.86 7.56
C GLU A 141 0.70 4.06 7.75
N PRO A 142 1.13 5.29 7.44
CA PRO A 142 0.35 6.50 7.73
C PRO A 142 -0.86 6.70 6.81
N ASN A 143 -0.92 5.99 5.68
CA ASN A 143 -1.95 6.16 4.64
C ASN A 143 -3.14 5.19 4.80
N THR A 144 -3.08 4.28 5.76
CA THR A 144 -4.14 3.31 6.03
C THR A 144 -5.28 3.95 6.81
N VAL A 145 -6.42 3.25 6.88
CA VAL A 145 -7.57 3.63 7.70
C VAL A 145 -8.09 2.37 8.40
N ALA A 146 -8.47 2.50 9.67
CA ALA A 146 -9.05 1.39 10.43
C ALA A 146 -10.49 1.11 9.94
N GLU A 147 -10.71 -0.06 9.34
CA GLU A 147 -12.04 -0.56 8.99
C GLU A 147 -12.57 -1.45 10.12
N VAL A 148 -13.38 -0.88 11.00
CA VAL A 148 -13.92 -1.55 12.19
C VAL A 148 -15.29 -2.17 11.89
N ASP A 149 -15.49 -3.43 12.30
CA ASP A 149 -16.78 -4.10 12.15
C ASP A 149 -17.90 -3.52 13.05
N ASN A 150 -19.11 -4.06 12.89
CA ASN A 150 -20.29 -3.60 13.65
C ASN A 150 -20.39 -4.18 15.08
N ASN A 151 -19.43 -4.99 15.52
CA ASN A 151 -19.42 -5.51 16.89
C ASN A 151 -18.93 -4.44 17.88
N ALA A 152 -18.12 -3.49 17.42
CA ALA A 152 -17.81 -2.28 18.15
C ALA A 152 -18.80 -1.16 17.85
N THR A 153 -19.12 -0.34 18.86
CA THR A 153 -20.01 0.82 18.68
C THR A 153 -19.17 2.06 18.44
N ALA A 154 -19.26 2.66 17.25
CA ALA A 154 -18.59 3.94 16.96
C ALA A 154 -19.09 5.06 17.88
N VAL A 155 -18.16 5.90 18.35
CA VAL A 155 -18.41 6.96 19.34
C VAL A 155 -17.89 8.28 18.79
N ASP A 156 -18.73 9.33 18.82
CA ASP A 156 -18.26 10.67 18.54
C ASP A 156 -17.54 11.30 19.75
N GLN A 157 -16.79 12.36 19.50
CA GLN A 157 -16.03 13.03 20.56
C GLN A 157 -16.91 13.47 21.74
N ALA A 158 -18.11 14.00 21.47
CA ALA A 158 -19.01 14.48 22.52
C ALA A 158 -19.49 13.35 23.44
N THR A 159 -19.78 12.19 22.85
CA THR A 159 -20.19 10.99 23.59
C THR A 159 -19.03 10.40 24.38
N ALA A 160 -17.83 10.36 23.81
CA ALA A 160 -16.62 9.93 24.51
C ALA A 160 -16.33 10.81 25.74
N LEU A 161 -16.38 12.14 25.58
CA LEU A 161 -16.23 13.10 26.68
C LEU A 161 -17.30 12.91 27.75
N ALA A 162 -18.57 12.73 27.37
CA ALA A 162 -19.66 12.52 28.32
C ALA A 162 -19.50 11.21 29.10
N TRP A 163 -18.97 10.16 28.46
CA TRP A 163 -18.70 8.89 29.13
C TRP A 163 -17.55 9.00 30.13
N VAL A 164 -16.44 9.63 29.76
CA VAL A 164 -15.34 9.94 30.71
C VAL A 164 -15.85 10.83 31.84
N GLU A 165 -16.70 11.81 31.53
CA GLU A 165 -17.28 12.70 32.53
C GLU A 165 -18.08 11.95 33.60
N ALA A 166 -18.78 10.90 33.19
CA ALA A 166 -19.66 10.12 34.05
C ALA A 166 -18.94 9.00 34.84
N ASN A 167 -17.84 8.46 34.31
CA ASN A 167 -17.21 7.24 34.85
C ASN A 167 -15.81 7.46 35.44
N ALA A 168 -15.05 8.47 35.00
CA ALA A 168 -13.69 8.71 35.49
C ALA A 168 -13.70 9.25 36.93
N VAL A 169 -12.91 8.63 37.81
CA VAL A 169 -12.71 9.08 39.19
C VAL A 169 -11.47 9.97 39.31
N GLU A 170 -10.45 9.69 38.50
CA GLU A 170 -9.15 10.40 38.46
C GLU A 170 -8.80 10.76 37.01
N ASP A 171 -7.78 11.62 36.82
CA ASP A 171 -7.22 12.04 35.52
C ASP A 171 -8.21 12.56 34.46
N LYS A 172 -9.44 12.84 34.87
CA LYS A 172 -10.54 13.30 34.00
C LYS A 172 -10.15 14.41 33.03
N ASP A 173 -9.55 15.47 33.54
CA ASP A 173 -9.16 16.64 32.72
C ASP A 173 -8.05 16.28 31.73
N ILE A 174 -7.15 15.36 32.10
CA ILE A 174 -6.06 14.90 31.24
C ILE A 174 -6.64 14.06 30.10
N ILE A 175 -7.46 13.06 30.42
CA ILE A 175 -8.12 12.21 29.41
C ILE A 175 -8.97 13.08 28.47
N ALA A 176 -9.77 13.99 29.02
CA ALA A 176 -10.64 14.84 28.22
C ALA A 176 -9.86 15.77 27.28
N ASN A 177 -8.78 16.41 27.75
CA ASN A 177 -8.06 17.42 26.98
C ASN A 177 -6.98 16.84 26.07
N ASP A 178 -6.17 15.91 26.58
CA ASP A 178 -4.94 15.47 25.93
C ASP A 178 -5.17 14.25 25.03
N ILE A 179 -6.19 13.44 25.34
CA ILE A 179 -6.56 12.22 24.59
C ILE A 179 -7.78 12.50 23.71
N ILE A 180 -8.92 12.87 24.31
CA ILE A 180 -10.19 12.98 23.54
C ILE A 180 -10.28 14.27 22.72
N SER A 181 -9.81 15.40 23.25
CA SER A 181 -9.99 16.72 22.62
C SER A 181 -8.79 17.25 21.85
N ASN A 182 -7.65 16.56 21.90
CA ASN A 182 -6.42 17.02 21.26
C ASN A 182 -6.52 16.93 19.73
N PRO A 183 -6.44 18.05 18.98
CA PRO A 183 -6.61 18.06 17.53
C PRO A 183 -5.62 17.16 16.77
N ASN A 184 -4.37 17.08 17.24
CA ASN A 184 -3.35 16.24 16.62
C ASN A 184 -3.61 14.75 16.86
N TYR A 185 -4.34 14.43 17.92
CA TYR A 185 -4.71 13.07 18.28
C TYR A 185 -6.03 12.67 17.63
N ILE A 186 -6.98 13.59 17.45
CA ILE A 186 -8.28 13.28 16.83
C ILE A 186 -8.11 12.76 15.40
N SER A 187 -7.28 13.39 14.58
CA SER A 187 -7.12 13.03 13.16
C SER A 187 -6.45 11.67 12.94
N SER A 188 -5.81 11.09 13.97
CA SER A 188 -5.05 9.84 13.83
C SER A 188 -5.90 8.57 13.98
N GLY A 189 -7.21 8.67 14.26
CA GLY A 189 -8.07 7.50 14.43
C GLY A 189 -9.45 7.81 15.00
N SER A 190 -10.28 6.79 15.22
CA SER A 190 -11.68 6.94 15.65
C SER A 190 -11.98 6.21 16.96
N TYR A 191 -12.95 6.72 17.73
CA TYR A 191 -13.35 6.16 19.03
C TYR A 191 -14.46 5.12 18.90
N TYR A 192 -14.36 4.07 19.70
CA TYR A 192 -15.31 2.96 19.75
C TYR A 192 -15.51 2.47 21.18
N PHE A 193 -16.67 1.87 21.46
CA PHE A 193 -16.84 0.98 22.60
C PHE A 193 -16.64 -0.47 22.17
N LEU A 194 -15.70 -1.16 22.81
CA LEU A 194 -15.61 -2.62 22.77
C LEU A 194 -16.49 -3.21 23.86
N GLN A 195 -17.21 -4.28 23.54
CA GLN A 195 -18.10 -4.99 24.46
C GLN A 195 -17.40 -6.24 25.00
N GLN A 196 -17.58 -6.53 26.29
CA GLN A 196 -16.91 -7.63 26.95
C GLN A 196 -17.28 -8.98 26.31
N GLY A 197 -16.26 -9.76 25.95
CA GLY A 197 -16.39 -11.09 25.36
C GLY A 197 -16.93 -11.11 23.93
N ILE A 198 -17.11 -9.97 23.27
CA ILE A 198 -17.50 -9.89 21.86
C ILE A 198 -16.25 -9.55 21.04
N PRO A 199 -15.80 -10.45 20.13
CA PRO A 199 -14.69 -10.16 19.24
C PRO A 199 -15.04 -9.04 18.24
N THR A 200 -14.16 -8.07 18.08
CA THR A 200 -14.24 -6.98 17.10
C THR A 200 -13.08 -7.11 16.12
N VAL A 201 -13.42 -7.19 14.84
CA VAL A 201 -12.43 -7.21 13.76
C VAL A 201 -12.14 -5.79 13.28
N VAL A 202 -10.86 -5.47 13.14
CA VAL A 202 -10.36 -4.23 12.53
C VAL A 202 -9.40 -4.60 11.41
N THR A 203 -9.74 -4.18 10.19
CA THR A 203 -8.93 -4.45 8.99
C THR A 203 -8.24 -3.18 8.52
N TYR A 204 -6.98 -3.31 8.12
CA TYR A 204 -6.17 -2.26 7.51
C TYR A 204 -5.70 -2.73 6.15
N ASN A 205 -6.18 -2.05 5.11
CA ASN A 205 -5.83 -2.33 3.72
C ASN A 205 -4.79 -1.33 3.22
N ASN A 206 -4.13 -1.67 2.10
CA ASN A 206 -3.15 -0.83 1.41
C ASN A 206 -1.92 -0.56 2.28
N LEU A 207 -1.35 -1.60 2.90
CA LEU A 207 -0.03 -1.47 3.52
C LEU A 207 1.00 -1.22 2.41
N GLU A 208 1.81 -0.17 2.57
CA GLU A 208 2.77 0.28 1.56
C GLU A 208 4.20 -0.12 1.93
N ASN A 209 4.49 -0.22 3.22
CA ASN A 209 5.84 -0.35 3.76
C ASN A 209 6.04 -1.63 4.58
N THR A 210 5.07 -2.54 4.55
CA THR A 210 5.08 -3.79 5.32
C THR A 210 5.52 -4.99 4.50
N TYR A 211 6.48 -5.75 5.02
CA TYR A 211 7.04 -6.95 4.38
C TYR A 211 7.30 -8.03 5.40
N PHE A 212 7.15 -9.30 5.01
CA PHE A 212 7.71 -10.43 5.74
C PHE A 212 8.74 -11.13 4.86
N ASN A 213 10.00 -11.11 5.29
CA ASN A 213 11.14 -11.32 4.40
C ASN A 213 10.95 -10.46 3.14
N THR A 214 10.98 -11.07 1.95
CA THR A 214 10.77 -10.41 0.66
C THR A 214 9.30 -10.31 0.23
N THR A 215 8.38 -10.91 0.98
CA THR A 215 6.96 -10.96 0.62
C THR A 215 6.28 -9.67 1.08
N LYS A 216 5.73 -8.91 0.13
CA LYS A 216 4.90 -7.74 0.45
C LYS A 216 3.64 -8.18 1.18
N VAL A 217 3.35 -7.48 2.28
CA VAL A 217 2.08 -7.61 2.98
C VAL A 217 1.13 -6.53 2.45
N ALA A 218 -0.08 -6.91 2.06
CA ALA A 218 -1.05 -5.98 1.49
C ALA A 218 -2.04 -5.45 2.54
N SER A 219 -2.35 -6.26 3.54
CA SER A 219 -3.26 -5.90 4.63
C SER A 219 -2.93 -6.63 5.93
N VAL A 220 -3.40 -6.05 7.04
CA VAL A 220 -3.37 -6.69 8.37
C VAL A 220 -4.76 -6.65 8.99
N VAL A 221 -5.13 -7.76 9.63
CA VAL A 221 -6.40 -7.94 10.33
C VAL A 221 -6.10 -8.16 11.80
N TYR A 222 -6.72 -7.33 12.64
CA TYR A 222 -6.69 -7.48 14.09
C TYR A 222 -8.06 -7.92 14.60
N THR A 223 -8.09 -8.97 15.43
CA THR A 223 -9.29 -9.33 16.18
C THR A 223 -9.08 -9.01 17.64
N TYR A 224 -9.80 -8.01 18.15
CA TYR A 224 -9.75 -7.59 19.54
C TYR A 224 -10.90 -8.21 20.34
N THR A 225 -10.60 -8.74 21.52
CA THR A 225 -11.62 -9.19 22.47
C THR A 225 -11.40 -8.53 23.81
N LEU A 226 -12.37 -7.77 24.32
CA LEU A 226 -12.34 -7.29 25.71
C LEU A 226 -12.55 -8.49 26.65
N GLU A 227 -11.47 -9.06 27.18
CA GLU A 227 -11.49 -10.26 27.99
C GLU A 227 -11.93 -9.96 29.43
N SER A 228 -11.38 -8.89 30.02
CA SER A 228 -11.75 -8.45 31.36
C SER A 228 -11.73 -6.93 31.49
N GLN A 229 -12.69 -6.42 32.25
CA GLN A 229 -12.76 -5.05 32.73
C GLN A 229 -13.23 -5.11 34.20
N GLU A 230 -12.65 -4.29 35.08
CA GLU A 230 -12.97 -4.30 36.50
C GLU A 230 -14.41 -3.89 36.78
N SER A 231 -14.93 -2.90 36.05
CA SER A 231 -16.32 -2.45 36.15
C SER A 231 -16.97 -2.11 34.81
N GLY A 232 -18.25 -2.48 34.68
CA GLY A 232 -19.00 -2.33 33.43
C GLY A 232 -18.79 -3.51 32.48
N ASP A 233 -19.38 -3.40 31.29
CA ASP A 233 -19.36 -4.40 30.22
C ASP A 233 -18.74 -3.87 28.92
N GLN A 234 -18.18 -2.66 28.96
CA GLN A 234 -17.55 -2.02 27.81
C GLN A 234 -16.37 -1.13 28.21
N VAL A 235 -15.45 -0.93 27.26
CA VAL A 235 -14.34 0.02 27.39
C VAL A 235 -14.29 0.93 26.17
N LEU A 236 -14.01 2.21 26.40
CA LEU A 236 -13.75 3.16 25.32
C LEU A 236 -12.33 2.93 24.80
N VAL A 237 -12.21 2.80 23.49
CA VAL A 237 -10.91 2.69 22.80
C VAL A 237 -10.84 3.67 21.64
N LYS A 238 -9.62 4.02 21.24
CA LYS A 238 -9.34 4.63 19.95
C LYS A 238 -8.54 3.65 19.11
N PHE A 239 -9.06 3.29 17.94
CA PHE A 239 -8.26 2.60 16.94
C PHE A 239 -7.56 3.65 16.08
N PHE A 240 -6.23 3.56 16.01
CA PHE A 240 -5.46 4.42 15.12
C PHE A 240 -5.61 3.96 13.68
N ASN A 241 -5.53 4.92 12.75
CA ASN A 241 -5.59 4.68 11.32
C ASN A 241 -4.34 3.94 10.83
N ASP A 242 -3.17 4.25 11.40
CA ASP A 242 -1.93 3.49 11.21
C ASP A 242 -1.92 2.28 12.15
N PRO A 243 -1.92 1.04 11.63
CA PRO A 243 -2.02 -0.18 12.43
C PRO A 243 -0.80 -0.43 13.33
N THR A 244 0.33 0.21 13.07
CA THR A 244 1.56 0.09 13.86
C THR A 244 1.53 0.93 15.15
N ASN A 245 0.58 1.88 15.22
CA ASN A 245 0.21 2.61 16.44
C ASN A 245 -0.95 1.93 17.19
N THR A 246 -1.69 1.05 16.50
CA THR A 246 -2.63 0.07 17.06
C THR A 246 -3.82 0.67 17.82
N ILE A 247 -3.73 0.84 19.15
CA ILE A 247 -4.90 1.15 19.99
C ILE A 247 -4.55 1.96 21.24
N ASP A 248 -5.41 2.91 21.59
CA ASP A 248 -5.42 3.56 22.91
C ASP A 248 -6.66 3.13 23.70
N VAL A 249 -6.46 2.62 24.91
CA VAL A 249 -7.50 2.07 25.80
C VAL A 249 -7.72 3.03 26.97
N ILE A 250 -8.94 3.53 27.11
CA ILE A 250 -9.30 4.46 28.18
C ILE A 250 -9.83 3.64 29.38
N SER A 251 -8.88 3.09 30.14
CA SER A 251 -9.13 2.15 31.25
C SER A 251 -9.67 2.80 32.54
N LEU A 252 -9.57 4.12 32.71
CA LEU A 252 -10.12 4.87 33.86
C LEU A 252 -9.65 4.36 35.25
N ASN A 253 -8.36 4.01 35.37
CA ASN A 253 -7.74 3.48 36.59
C ASN A 253 -8.30 2.10 37.01
N GLN A 254 -8.88 1.36 36.07
CA GLN A 254 -9.38 0.02 36.28
C GLN A 254 -8.43 -1.02 35.68
N THR A 255 -8.55 -2.25 36.18
CA THR A 255 -7.94 -3.42 35.53
C THR A 255 -8.65 -3.72 34.21
N THR A 256 -7.96 -3.57 33.09
CA THR A 256 -8.47 -3.86 31.73
C THR A 256 -7.53 -4.79 30.98
N GLN A 257 -8.08 -5.80 30.31
CA GLN A 257 -7.32 -6.74 29.47
C GLN A 257 -8.05 -6.98 28.15
N ILE A 258 -7.29 -6.91 27.05
CA ILE A 258 -7.76 -7.10 25.68
C ILE A 258 -6.93 -8.21 25.05
N GLY A 259 -7.59 -9.27 24.58
CA GLY A 259 -7.01 -10.27 23.70
C GLY A 259 -6.91 -9.73 22.27
N MET A 260 -5.85 -10.09 21.56
CA MET A 260 -5.54 -9.66 20.20
C MET A 260 -5.02 -10.84 19.39
N ASP A 261 -5.73 -11.16 18.31
CA ASP A 261 -5.25 -12.04 17.25
C ASP A 261 -4.82 -11.19 16.05
N VAL A 262 -3.69 -11.55 15.41
CA VAL A 262 -3.15 -10.81 14.26
C VAL A 262 -2.98 -11.74 13.07
N GLN A 263 -3.42 -11.27 11.90
CA GLN A 263 -3.20 -11.94 10.62
C GLN A 263 -2.72 -10.97 9.56
N PHE A 264 -1.56 -11.27 8.97
CA PHE A 264 -1.03 -10.55 7.80
C PHE A 264 -1.46 -11.26 6.51
N LEU A 265 -1.88 -10.50 5.51
CA LEU A 265 -2.40 -11.02 4.25
C LEU A 265 -1.60 -10.47 3.06
N ASP A 266 -1.41 -11.31 2.05
CA ASP A 266 -0.80 -10.92 0.77
C ASP A 266 -1.79 -10.18 -0.15
N GLU A 267 -1.35 -9.82 -1.36
CA GLU A 267 -2.17 -9.12 -2.36
C GLU A 267 -3.39 -9.94 -2.85
N ASN A 268 -3.39 -11.26 -2.65
CA ASN A 268 -4.50 -12.15 -2.98
C ASN A 268 -5.48 -12.34 -1.81
N GLY A 269 -5.17 -11.78 -0.64
CA GLY A 269 -5.92 -11.98 0.59
C GLY A 269 -5.64 -13.32 1.27
N GLU A 270 -4.53 -13.99 0.94
CA GLU A 270 -4.07 -15.22 1.57
C GLU A 270 -3.19 -14.89 2.78
N ALA A 271 -3.32 -15.70 3.85
CA ALA A 271 -2.53 -15.51 5.06
C ALA A 271 -1.05 -15.77 4.83
N ILE A 272 -0.21 -14.87 5.33
CA ILE A 272 1.25 -15.01 5.33
C ILE A 272 1.67 -15.68 6.63
N ASP A 273 2.38 -16.81 6.51
CA ASP A 273 3.04 -17.46 7.64
C ASP A 273 4.22 -16.61 8.09
N VAL A 274 4.09 -15.98 9.27
CA VAL A 274 5.08 -15.08 9.86
C VAL A 274 5.88 -15.74 10.97
N SER A 275 6.00 -17.08 10.96
CA SER A 275 6.80 -17.84 11.93
C SER A 275 8.20 -17.27 12.13
N GLY A 276 8.63 -17.15 13.38
CA GLY A 276 9.93 -16.61 13.76
C GLY A 276 10.06 -15.08 13.65
N ALA A 277 9.02 -14.35 13.24
CA ALA A 277 9.03 -12.88 13.29
C ALA A 277 9.24 -12.37 14.72
N LEU A 278 9.95 -11.24 14.85
CA LEU A 278 10.16 -10.58 16.14
C LEU A 278 9.11 -9.48 16.34
N LEU A 279 8.41 -9.54 17.48
CA LEU A 279 7.35 -8.62 17.87
C LEU A 279 7.85 -7.70 18.98
N SER A 280 7.60 -6.40 18.86
CA SER A 280 7.95 -5.42 19.88
C SER A 280 6.87 -5.34 20.95
N PHE A 281 7.20 -5.74 22.18
CA PHE A 281 6.38 -5.47 23.37
C PHE A 281 7.11 -4.46 24.24
N ALA A 282 6.87 -3.17 23.96
CA ALA A 282 7.56 -2.05 24.56
C ALA A 282 6.60 -1.12 25.32
N SER A 283 7.15 -0.10 25.98
CA SER A 283 6.39 0.86 26.79
C SER A 283 5.58 0.18 27.90
N LEU A 284 6.11 -0.90 28.50
CA LEU A 284 5.43 -1.58 29.61
C LEU A 284 5.77 -0.88 30.93
N ASN A 285 5.10 0.25 31.17
CA ASN A 285 5.31 1.09 32.33
C ASN A 285 4.78 0.42 33.61
N SER A 286 5.48 0.59 34.72
CA SER A 286 5.04 0.15 36.04
C SER A 286 5.36 1.17 37.11
N GLY A 287 4.33 1.58 37.87
CA GLY A 287 4.39 2.61 38.88
C GLY A 287 4.24 2.04 40.29
N ALA A 288 4.91 2.66 41.25
CA ALA A 288 4.81 2.30 42.66
C ALA A 288 4.33 3.49 43.50
N VAL A 289 3.71 3.17 44.64
CA VAL A 289 3.34 4.16 45.66
C VAL A 289 4.02 3.80 46.98
N TYR A 290 4.32 4.81 47.80
CA TYR A 290 4.86 4.58 49.13
C TYR A 290 3.73 4.06 50.04
N ASP A 291 3.92 2.87 50.60
CA ASP A 291 3.04 2.29 51.58
C ASP A 291 3.55 2.58 53.01
N ASP A 292 2.79 3.37 53.75
CA ASP A 292 3.09 3.76 55.13
C ASP A 292 3.11 2.56 56.09
N GLU A 293 2.36 1.48 55.80
CA GLU A 293 2.31 0.31 56.68
C GLU A 293 3.57 -0.54 56.57
N SER A 294 4.07 -0.76 55.34
CA SER A 294 5.31 -1.50 55.09
C SER A 294 6.57 -0.61 55.13
N GLU A 295 6.41 0.72 55.20
CA GLU A 295 7.48 1.71 55.06
C GLU A 295 8.32 1.48 53.78
N SER A 296 7.66 1.11 52.68
CA SER A 296 8.32 0.75 51.43
C SER A 296 7.47 1.09 50.19
N TYR A 297 8.11 1.23 49.03
CA TYR A 297 7.39 1.36 47.77
C TYR A 297 6.83 0.00 47.34
N VAL A 298 5.54 -0.02 47.03
CA VAL A 298 4.83 -1.20 46.53
C VAL A 298 4.24 -0.90 45.15
N LEU A 299 4.23 -1.91 44.28
CA LEU A 299 3.64 -1.79 42.95
C LEU A 299 2.17 -1.42 43.06
N ASN A 300 1.76 -0.41 42.30
CA ASN A 300 0.40 0.14 42.33
C ASN A 300 -0.28 0.12 40.97
N SER A 301 0.50 0.22 39.90
CA SER A 301 0.05 0.15 38.52
C SER A 301 1.09 -0.55 37.66
N ASP A 302 0.65 -1.27 36.63
CA ASP A 302 1.52 -1.92 35.68
C ASP A 302 0.80 -2.11 34.34
N GLU A 303 1.61 -2.20 33.30
CA GLU A 303 1.21 -2.58 31.95
C GLU A 303 1.93 -3.87 31.58
N TYR A 304 1.24 -4.73 30.84
CA TYR A 304 1.71 -6.09 30.63
C TYR A 304 1.21 -6.70 29.34
N VAL A 305 1.94 -7.73 28.89
CA VAL A 305 1.50 -8.70 27.88
C VAL A 305 1.37 -10.07 28.55
N THR A 306 0.37 -10.86 28.15
CA THR A 306 0.06 -12.18 28.71
C THR A 306 -0.49 -13.08 27.62
N ASN A 307 -0.58 -14.38 27.88
CA ASN A 307 -1.21 -15.35 26.95
C ASN A 307 -0.60 -15.35 25.54
N PHE A 308 0.66 -14.93 25.39
CA PHE A 308 1.35 -15.04 24.13
C PHE A 308 1.58 -16.51 23.79
N ASP A 309 1.26 -16.90 22.57
CA ASP A 309 1.42 -18.25 22.03
C ASP A 309 2.84 -18.56 21.54
N GLY A 310 3.65 -17.53 21.30
CA GLY A 310 5.07 -17.63 20.97
C GLY A 310 6.02 -17.64 22.17
N ASP A 311 7.31 -17.42 21.87
CA ASP A 311 8.39 -17.39 22.85
C ASP A 311 8.84 -15.95 23.17
N TYR A 312 9.38 -15.71 24.37
CA TYR A 312 9.93 -14.41 24.74
C TYR A 312 11.45 -14.41 24.70
N ILE A 313 12.04 -13.38 24.09
CA ILE A 313 13.46 -13.05 24.21
C ILE A 313 13.61 -11.83 25.13
N ALA A 314 14.33 -12.00 26.23
CA ALA A 314 14.65 -10.88 27.12
C ALA A 314 15.65 -9.93 26.47
N ILE A 315 15.50 -8.63 26.74
CA ILE A 315 16.53 -7.62 26.45
C ILE A 315 17.36 -7.44 27.73
N ASN A 316 18.68 -7.60 27.64
CA ASN A 316 19.55 -7.46 28.81
C ASN A 316 19.43 -6.06 29.41
N GLY A 317 19.35 -6.00 30.73
CA GLY A 317 19.20 -4.75 31.48
C GLY A 317 17.79 -4.16 31.47
N SER A 318 16.85 -4.71 30.71
CA SER A 318 15.44 -4.28 30.75
C SER A 318 14.82 -4.50 32.13
N SER A 319 13.91 -3.61 32.51
CA SER A 319 13.05 -3.76 33.68
C SER A 319 11.94 -4.79 33.47
N VAL A 320 11.61 -5.08 32.21
CA VAL A 320 10.56 -6.02 31.81
C VAL A 320 11.15 -7.42 31.65
N SER A 321 10.46 -8.42 32.20
CA SER A 321 10.80 -9.83 32.00
C SER A 321 9.54 -10.68 31.98
N TYR A 322 9.63 -11.86 31.35
CA TYR A 322 8.55 -12.84 31.38
C TYR A 322 8.55 -13.60 32.71
N ASN A 323 7.42 -13.58 33.41
CA ASN A 323 7.16 -14.35 34.61
C ASN A 323 6.26 -15.55 34.28
N ALA A 324 6.87 -16.72 34.16
CA ALA A 324 6.18 -17.97 33.82
C ALA A 324 5.12 -18.41 34.85
N SER A 325 5.20 -17.95 36.11
CA SER A 325 4.21 -18.32 37.14
C SER A 325 2.90 -17.54 37.02
N GLU A 326 2.98 -16.32 36.47
CA GLU A 326 1.84 -15.44 36.21
C GLU A 326 1.40 -15.46 34.74
N ASN A 327 2.21 -16.08 33.87
CA ASN A 327 2.08 -16.05 32.42
C ASN A 327 2.11 -14.63 31.82
N ARG A 328 2.88 -13.72 32.42
CA ARG A 328 2.88 -12.28 32.08
C ARG A 328 4.30 -11.77 31.85
N ALA A 329 4.47 -10.94 30.83
CA ALA A 329 5.64 -10.08 30.67
C ALA A 329 5.32 -8.67 31.15
N TYR A 330 6.05 -8.20 32.16
CA TYR A 330 5.86 -6.91 32.81
C TYR A 330 7.11 -6.52 33.62
N ALA A 331 7.15 -5.30 34.12
CA ALA A 331 8.15 -4.87 35.09
C ALA A 331 7.71 -5.20 36.52
N ALA A 332 8.42 -6.11 37.19
CA ALA A 332 8.07 -6.57 38.55
C ALA A 332 8.31 -5.54 39.66
N THR A 333 8.99 -4.44 39.31
CA THR A 333 9.25 -3.28 40.17
C THR A 333 9.01 -2.01 39.36
N SER A 334 8.84 -0.87 40.03
CA SER A 334 8.66 0.40 39.33
C SER A 334 9.80 0.67 38.36
N ASN A 335 9.42 1.06 37.14
CA ASN A 335 10.34 1.56 36.12
C ASN A 335 10.09 3.04 35.79
N GLU A 336 9.24 3.72 36.56
CA GLU A 336 8.83 5.10 36.28
C GLU A 336 9.66 6.16 36.99
N SER A 337 10.23 5.85 38.17
CA SER A 337 11.01 6.84 38.91
C SER A 337 12.23 6.29 39.63
N LEU A 338 13.32 7.07 39.62
CA LEU A 338 14.55 6.76 40.37
C LEU A 338 14.29 6.62 41.88
N GLU A 339 13.37 7.43 42.44
CA GLU A 339 13.01 7.37 43.86
C GLU A 339 12.36 6.02 44.23
N GLN A 340 11.66 5.42 43.26
CA GLN A 340 10.92 4.17 43.41
C GLN A 340 11.75 2.93 43.04
N GLY A 341 13.05 3.12 42.76
CA GLY A 341 13.99 2.03 42.47
C GLY A 341 14.24 1.76 40.98
N SER A 342 13.67 2.56 40.07
CA SER A 342 14.01 2.49 38.65
C SER A 342 15.46 2.90 38.38
N ARG A 343 16.04 2.40 37.29
CA ARG A 343 17.36 2.82 36.78
C ARG A 343 17.33 4.18 36.08
N PHE A 344 16.18 4.53 35.50
CA PHE A 344 15.94 5.76 34.74
C PHE A 344 14.59 6.36 35.12
N GLU A 345 14.42 7.68 35.00
CA GLU A 345 13.09 8.29 35.06
C GLU A 345 12.29 7.88 33.81
N GLN A 346 10.97 7.77 33.93
CA GLN A 346 10.09 7.36 32.82
C GLN A 346 10.38 8.14 31.54
N ASN A 347 10.50 9.47 31.65
CA ASN A 347 10.70 10.36 30.51
C ASN A 347 12.08 10.24 29.83
N GLU A 348 13.05 9.59 30.49
CA GLU A 348 14.39 9.32 29.97
C GLU A 348 14.45 8.05 29.12
N TRP A 349 13.52 7.10 29.33
CA TRP A 349 13.51 5.84 28.58
C TRP A 349 12.32 5.70 27.66
N ASP A 350 11.13 6.09 28.10
CA ASP A 350 9.88 5.86 27.41
C ASP A 350 9.74 6.78 26.18
N GLY A 351 9.81 6.16 24.99
CA GLY A 351 9.86 6.84 23.70
C GLY A 351 11.23 7.47 23.37
N THR A 352 12.33 6.89 23.82
CA THR A 352 13.70 7.40 23.58
C THR A 352 14.68 6.30 23.12
N GLU A 353 15.97 6.63 22.98
CA GLU A 353 17.05 5.65 22.73
C GLU A 353 17.23 4.60 23.84
N LEU A 354 16.63 4.83 25.03
CA LEU A 354 16.63 3.90 26.16
C LEU A 354 15.34 3.07 26.24
N SER A 355 14.47 3.09 25.21
CA SER A 355 13.18 2.38 25.21
C SER A 355 13.30 0.88 25.48
N TRP A 356 14.47 0.26 25.23
CA TRP A 356 14.74 -1.13 25.59
C TRP A 356 14.56 -1.42 27.08
N TYR A 357 14.68 -0.41 27.95
CA TYR A 357 14.56 -0.56 29.38
C TYR A 357 13.14 -0.94 29.83
N GLY A 358 12.11 -0.59 29.06
CA GLY A 358 10.71 -0.96 29.33
C GLY A 358 10.15 -1.91 28.28
N ALA A 359 10.98 -2.79 27.72
CA ALA A 359 10.60 -3.65 26.60
C ALA A 359 11.08 -5.10 26.74
N ILE A 360 10.38 -5.99 26.04
CA ILE A 360 10.73 -7.39 25.77
C ILE A 360 10.35 -7.71 24.32
N VAL A 361 10.88 -8.80 23.77
CA VAL A 361 10.58 -9.23 22.41
C VAL A 361 9.80 -10.54 22.42
N GLY A 362 8.73 -10.60 21.63
CA GLY A 362 8.05 -11.85 21.28
C GLY A 362 8.63 -12.46 20.01
N VAL A 363 8.67 -13.78 19.91
CA VAL A 363 9.02 -14.55 18.72
C VAL A 363 7.81 -15.37 18.33
N VAL A 364 7.31 -15.15 17.11
CA VAL A 364 6.15 -15.90 16.60
C VAL A 364 6.49 -17.39 16.50
N GLY A 365 5.57 -18.24 16.94
CA GLY A 365 5.73 -19.70 16.92
C GLY A 365 5.76 -20.30 15.51
N ASP A 366 6.03 -21.60 15.42
CA ASP A 366 6.16 -22.35 14.15
C ASP A 366 4.83 -22.54 13.39
N ASP A 367 3.68 -22.22 14.00
CA ASP A 367 2.38 -22.21 13.34
C ASP A 367 2.06 -20.87 12.65
N GLY A 368 2.90 -19.85 12.86
CA GLY A 368 2.76 -18.52 12.27
C GLY A 368 1.58 -17.72 12.81
N GLU A 369 0.84 -18.26 13.79
CA GLU A 369 -0.27 -17.58 14.44
C GLU A 369 0.28 -16.59 15.48
N ILE A 370 -0.40 -15.45 15.63
CA ILE A 370 -0.05 -14.43 16.62
C ILE A 370 -1.28 -14.21 17.50
N HIS A 371 -1.21 -14.71 18.72
CA HIS A 371 -2.22 -14.50 19.75
C HIS A 371 -1.55 -14.03 21.04
N PHE A 372 -2.01 -12.91 21.58
CA PHE A 372 -1.64 -12.46 22.93
C PHE A 372 -2.75 -11.61 23.52
N SER A 373 -2.69 -11.38 24.83
CA SER A 373 -3.49 -10.33 25.47
C SER A 373 -2.56 -9.26 26.02
N PHE A 374 -2.97 -8.00 25.93
CA PHE A 374 -2.32 -6.88 26.62
C PHE A 374 -3.29 -6.27 27.62
N GLY A 375 -2.74 -5.64 28.65
CA GLY A 375 -3.58 -5.03 29.66
C GLY A 375 -2.83 -4.11 30.59
N SER A 376 -3.60 -3.46 31.44
CA SER A 376 -3.12 -2.55 32.46
C SER A 376 -3.91 -2.71 33.76
N ASN A 377 -3.21 -2.58 34.89
CA ASN A 377 -3.84 -2.43 36.19
C ASN A 377 -3.67 -0.99 36.68
N ASN A 378 -4.77 -0.40 37.14
CA ASN A 378 -4.78 0.93 37.77
C ASN A 378 -4.14 2.04 36.90
N ARG A 379 -4.34 1.98 35.58
CA ARG A 379 -3.93 3.01 34.61
C ARG A 379 -5.14 3.79 34.12
N SER A 380 -5.03 5.11 34.03
CA SER A 380 -6.09 5.96 33.48
C SER A 380 -6.29 5.72 31.98
N THR A 381 -5.19 5.53 31.24
CA THR A 381 -5.17 5.11 29.85
C THR A 381 -3.99 4.16 29.60
N GLN A 382 -4.08 3.37 28.53
CA GLN A 382 -2.98 2.56 28.02
C GLN A 382 -2.93 2.71 26.50
N TRP A 383 -1.86 3.33 25.99
CA TRP A 383 -1.53 3.23 24.57
C TRP A 383 -0.68 1.99 24.36
N PHE A 384 -1.21 1.02 23.62
CA PHE A 384 -0.49 -0.18 23.24
C PHE A 384 -0.23 -0.15 21.74
N ALA A 385 1.02 -0.37 21.33
CA ALA A 385 1.45 -0.40 19.94
C ALA A 385 2.06 -1.78 19.61
N PHE A 386 1.45 -2.48 18.66
CA PHE A 386 1.95 -3.72 18.08
C PHE A 386 2.67 -3.41 16.77
N ASN A 387 3.97 -3.73 16.71
CA ASN A 387 4.82 -3.51 15.53
C ASN A 387 6.11 -4.36 15.61
N SER A 388 6.91 -4.32 14.54
CA SER A 388 8.21 -4.99 14.45
C SER A 388 9.39 -4.16 14.98
N SER A 389 9.14 -2.91 15.42
CA SER A 389 10.18 -1.99 15.89
C SER A 389 10.69 -2.37 17.28
N VAL A 390 11.39 -3.49 17.35
CA VAL A 390 12.06 -4.02 18.53
C VAL A 390 13.02 -2.96 19.09
N LYS A 391 12.96 -2.76 20.41
CA LYS A 391 13.75 -1.70 21.07
C LYS A 391 15.19 -2.10 21.39
N ALA A 392 15.54 -3.38 21.22
CA ALA A 392 16.91 -3.85 21.38
C ALA A 392 17.84 -3.24 20.32
N TYR A 393 19.09 -2.98 20.69
CA TYR A 393 20.06 -2.36 19.81
C TYR A 393 20.45 -3.27 18.66
N SER A 394 20.45 -2.71 17.45
CA SER A 394 21.07 -3.28 16.24
C SER A 394 20.63 -4.71 15.91
N VAL A 395 19.36 -5.05 16.15
CA VAL A 395 18.80 -6.36 15.76
C VAL A 395 19.06 -6.58 14.26
N PRO A 396 19.71 -7.69 13.86
CA PRO A 396 20.04 -7.92 12.46
C PRO A 396 18.78 -8.03 11.61
N VAL A 397 18.73 -7.31 10.50
CA VAL A 397 17.67 -7.38 9.50
C VAL A 397 18.30 -7.87 8.19
N LEU A 398 17.67 -8.83 7.53
CA LEU A 398 18.08 -9.20 6.18
C LEU A 398 17.46 -8.19 5.20
N GLU A 399 18.30 -7.30 4.68
CA GLU A 399 17.90 -6.32 3.67
C GLU A 399 17.39 -7.04 2.41
N THR A 400 16.18 -6.69 1.98
CA THR A 400 15.53 -7.28 0.81
C THR A 400 15.83 -6.49 -0.45
N VAL A 401 15.87 -7.20 -1.58
CA VAL A 401 16.09 -6.61 -2.90
C VAL A 401 14.92 -7.00 -3.78
N GLU A 402 14.34 -6.03 -4.48
CA GLU A 402 13.26 -6.29 -5.44
C GLU A 402 13.81 -7.06 -6.65
N GLU A 403 13.18 -8.18 -7.00
CA GLU A 403 13.56 -8.93 -8.20
C GLU A 403 13.18 -8.12 -9.45
N PRO A 404 14.11 -7.89 -10.39
CA PRO A 404 13.77 -7.15 -11.60
C PRO A 404 12.73 -7.91 -12.43
N THR A 405 11.90 -7.19 -13.17
CA THR A 405 10.88 -7.77 -14.05
C THR A 405 11.26 -7.59 -15.51
N LEU A 406 11.10 -8.64 -16.32
CA LEU A 406 11.32 -8.56 -17.77
C LEU A 406 10.17 -7.78 -18.42
N GLN A 407 10.52 -6.71 -19.14
CA GLN A 407 9.56 -5.95 -19.93
C GLN A 407 9.30 -6.65 -21.27
N VAL A 408 8.07 -7.07 -21.49
CA VAL A 408 7.64 -7.77 -22.72
C VAL A 408 6.96 -6.77 -23.66
N VAL A 409 7.38 -6.76 -24.93
CA VAL A 409 6.80 -5.95 -26.00
C VAL A 409 5.68 -6.74 -26.67
N SER A 410 4.53 -6.09 -26.90
CA SER A 410 3.41 -6.67 -27.64
C SER A 410 3.16 -5.87 -28.93
N VAL A 411 2.87 -6.58 -30.03
CA VAL A 411 2.61 -5.99 -31.36
C VAL A 411 1.50 -6.76 -32.08
N SER A 412 0.69 -6.07 -32.90
CA SER A 412 -0.28 -6.72 -33.77
C SER A 412 -0.01 -6.46 -35.26
N TYR A 413 -0.49 -7.35 -36.13
CA TYR A 413 -0.35 -7.22 -37.59
C TYR A 413 -1.61 -7.66 -38.33
N THR A 414 -1.83 -7.11 -39.52
CA THR A 414 -2.98 -7.39 -40.36
C THR A 414 -2.58 -8.23 -41.58
N PRO A 415 -3.15 -9.44 -41.77
CA PRO A 415 -2.93 -10.20 -42.99
C PRO A 415 -3.67 -9.55 -44.18
N TYR A 416 -2.95 -9.23 -45.26
CA TYR A 416 -3.55 -8.70 -46.50
C TYR A 416 -3.65 -9.77 -47.59
N GLN A 417 -4.77 -9.82 -48.31
CA GLN A 417 -5.01 -10.70 -49.45
C GLN A 417 -5.42 -9.88 -50.67
N TYR A 418 -4.90 -10.23 -51.85
CA TYR A 418 -5.28 -9.58 -53.11
C TYR A 418 -6.38 -10.37 -53.82
N GLN A 419 -7.43 -9.67 -54.26
CA GLN A 419 -8.47 -10.22 -55.14
C GLN A 419 -8.70 -9.27 -56.32
N ALA A 420 -8.40 -9.75 -57.53
CA ALA A 420 -8.64 -8.97 -58.75
C ALA A 420 -10.13 -8.57 -58.88
N PRO A 421 -10.43 -7.34 -59.34
CA PRO A 421 -11.81 -6.91 -59.52
C PRO A 421 -12.52 -7.82 -60.53
N THR A 422 -13.65 -8.40 -60.13
CA THR A 422 -14.48 -9.18 -61.05
C THR A 422 -15.09 -8.21 -62.06
N SER A 423 -14.64 -8.26 -63.31
CA SER A 423 -15.30 -7.53 -64.40
C SER A 423 -16.71 -8.10 -64.58
N SER A 424 -17.74 -7.43 -64.07
CA SER A 424 -19.11 -7.69 -64.51
C SER A 424 -19.24 -7.19 -65.95
N LEU A 425 -19.11 -8.11 -66.91
CA LEU A 425 -19.48 -7.88 -68.30
C LEU A 425 -21.01 -7.90 -68.44
N ASP A 426 -21.71 -7.02 -67.71
CA ASP A 426 -23.15 -6.82 -67.82
C ASP A 426 -23.45 -5.32 -67.68
N ASP A 427 -23.00 -4.52 -68.65
CA ASP A 427 -23.69 -3.30 -69.08
C ASP A 427 -23.06 -2.76 -70.38
N ILE A 428 -23.31 -3.48 -71.49
CA ILE A 428 -23.34 -2.87 -72.81
C ILE A 428 -24.71 -3.20 -73.41
N ILE A 429 -25.75 -2.50 -72.94
CA ILE A 429 -26.97 -2.33 -73.73
C ILE A 429 -26.78 -1.07 -74.56
N VAL A 430 -26.62 -1.29 -75.86
CA VAL A 430 -26.74 -0.28 -76.91
C VAL A 430 -28.18 0.24 -76.88
N SER A 431 -28.38 1.52 -76.54
CA SER A 431 -29.65 2.22 -76.76
C SER A 431 -29.55 3.06 -78.04
N GLU A 432 -30.15 2.57 -79.13
CA GLU A 432 -30.60 3.41 -80.24
C GLU A 432 -32.00 3.97 -79.91
N GLU A 433 -32.18 5.29 -80.14
CA GLU A 433 -33.38 6.07 -80.53
C GLU A 433 -34.80 5.52 -80.21
N SER A 434 -35.83 6.29 -79.83
CA SER A 434 -36.08 7.74 -79.70
C SER A 434 -37.55 7.97 -79.25
N LEU A 435 -37.82 9.14 -78.67
CA LEU A 435 -39.07 9.95 -78.71
C LEU A 435 -40.39 9.38 -78.15
N ASP A 436 -40.83 9.87 -76.98
CA ASP A 436 -41.77 11.00 -76.83
C ASP A 436 -42.30 11.10 -75.39
N ASP A 437 -42.41 12.34 -74.90
CA ASP A 437 -43.02 12.83 -73.65
C ASP A 437 -44.24 13.69 -74.06
N PRO A 438 -45.13 14.23 -73.18
CA PRO A 438 -45.47 13.94 -71.78
C PRO A 438 -46.98 13.70 -71.55
N GLU A 439 -47.38 13.24 -70.36
CA GLU A 439 -48.35 14.03 -69.59
C GLU A 439 -48.41 13.70 -68.08
N THR A 440 -48.69 14.78 -67.36
CA THR A 440 -48.64 15.09 -65.94
C THR A 440 -49.77 14.50 -65.08
N THR A 441 -49.58 14.54 -63.75
CA THR A 441 -50.51 14.93 -62.65
C THR A 441 -50.48 13.94 -61.46
N VAL A 442 -49.77 14.22 -60.36
CA VAL A 442 -50.16 15.00 -59.16
C VAL A 442 -51.53 14.61 -58.60
N LEU A 443 -51.56 14.08 -57.37
CA LEU A 443 -52.28 14.63 -56.19
C LEU A 443 -52.28 13.66 -54.99
N ASN A 444 -51.72 14.13 -53.88
CA ASN A 444 -52.13 13.77 -52.51
C ASN A 444 -53.35 14.67 -52.17
N PRO A 445 -54.30 14.29 -51.30
CA PRO A 445 -54.13 14.67 -49.89
C PRO A 445 -54.83 13.78 -48.82
N THR A 446 -54.24 13.89 -47.63
CA THR A 446 -54.71 13.84 -46.23
C THR A 446 -56.20 13.64 -45.84
N THR A 447 -56.30 12.88 -44.72
CA THR A 447 -57.06 13.07 -43.45
C THR A 447 -58.51 12.59 -43.26
N ASP A 448 -58.59 11.75 -42.22
CA ASP A 448 -59.52 11.72 -41.09
C ASP A 448 -60.84 10.93 -41.13
N ASP A 449 -60.88 9.99 -40.16
CA ASP A 449 -61.90 9.78 -39.12
C ASP A 449 -62.93 8.63 -39.20
N ILE A 450 -62.72 7.70 -38.24
CA ILE A 450 -63.63 7.22 -37.18
C ILE A 450 -64.71 6.14 -37.49
N SER A 451 -64.62 5.06 -36.68
CA SER A 451 -65.71 4.23 -36.06
C SER A 451 -66.54 3.33 -36.98
N ALA A 452 -66.99 2.12 -36.62
CA ALA A 452 -66.87 1.19 -35.49
C ALA A 452 -67.52 -0.15 -35.93
N ASP A 453 -67.79 -1.04 -34.96
CA ASP A 453 -68.43 -2.38 -34.98
C ASP A 453 -67.43 -3.54 -35.16
N VAL A 454 -67.05 -4.28 -34.10
CA VAL A 454 -67.82 -5.17 -33.17
C VAL A 454 -68.24 -6.48 -33.86
N ASP A 455 -67.63 -7.57 -33.42
CA ASP A 455 -68.22 -8.87 -33.04
C ASP A 455 -67.06 -9.78 -32.60
N ASP A 456 -66.94 -10.10 -31.31
CA ASP A 456 -67.53 -11.27 -30.63
C ASP A 456 -66.90 -12.61 -31.07
N GLU A 457 -66.01 -13.15 -30.23
CA GLU A 457 -66.20 -14.52 -29.72
C GLU A 457 -65.36 -14.78 -28.46
N ILE A 458 -66.04 -15.33 -27.45
CA ILE A 458 -65.57 -15.71 -26.12
C ILE A 458 -65.44 -17.24 -26.07
N ASN A 459 -64.41 -17.69 -25.32
CA ASN A 459 -64.33 -18.88 -24.45
C ASN A 459 -63.67 -20.19 -24.96
N THR A 460 -62.64 -20.66 -24.25
CA THR A 460 -62.77 -21.55 -23.07
C THR A 460 -61.40 -21.86 -22.44
N ASP A 461 -61.31 -21.64 -21.13
CA ASP A 461 -60.79 -22.49 -20.03
C ASP A 461 -59.31 -22.99 -20.09
N ASP A 462 -58.48 -23.03 -19.04
CA ASP A 462 -58.64 -22.80 -17.60
C ASP A 462 -57.24 -22.76 -16.89
N GLU A 463 -57.22 -22.29 -15.64
CA GLU A 463 -56.23 -22.51 -14.55
C GLU A 463 -54.88 -21.72 -14.46
N VAL A 464 -54.98 -20.54 -13.84
CA VAL A 464 -54.36 -20.08 -12.57
C VAL A 464 -53.05 -20.74 -12.06
N THR A 465 -51.95 -19.96 -11.99
CA THR A 465 -51.31 -19.55 -10.71
C THR A 465 -50.24 -18.47 -10.93
N ALA A 466 -50.17 -17.57 -9.95
CA ALA A 466 -49.53 -16.26 -9.96
C ALA A 466 -48.00 -16.27 -9.77
N GLY A 467 -47.35 -15.20 -10.25
CA GLY A 467 -45.98 -14.82 -9.90
C GLY A 467 -45.53 -13.63 -10.74
N ASP A 468 -45.88 -12.42 -10.31
CA ASP A 468 -45.52 -11.15 -10.94
C ASP A 468 -44.00 -10.95 -11.05
N THR A 469 -43.51 -10.82 -12.27
CA THR A 469 -42.24 -10.18 -12.63
C THR A 469 -42.51 -8.78 -13.13
N ALA A 470 -42.15 -7.76 -12.35
CA ALA A 470 -42.09 -6.37 -12.81
C ALA A 470 -40.62 -5.98 -13.04
N VAL A 471 -40.28 -5.86 -14.31
CA VAL A 471 -39.09 -5.22 -14.85
C VAL A 471 -39.14 -3.73 -14.50
N ILE A 472 -38.11 -3.21 -13.82
CA ILE A 472 -37.88 -1.76 -13.67
C ILE A 472 -36.65 -1.38 -14.48
N VAL A 473 -36.87 -0.42 -15.38
CA VAL A 473 -35.92 0.30 -16.22
C VAL A 473 -35.01 1.21 -15.36
N PRO A 474 -33.68 1.26 -15.53
CA PRO A 474 -32.85 2.25 -14.88
C PRO A 474 -32.99 3.62 -15.56
N ARG A 475 -33.31 4.65 -14.76
CA ARG A 475 -33.43 6.05 -15.19
C ARG A 475 -32.13 6.79 -14.86
N GLN A 476 -31.45 7.24 -15.91
CA GLN A 476 -30.37 8.25 -15.88
C GLN A 476 -30.99 9.64 -15.63
N GLU A 477 -30.51 10.40 -14.64
CA GLU A 477 -30.31 11.86 -14.73
C GLU A 477 -29.66 12.47 -13.46
N ALA A 478 -28.48 13.08 -13.70
CA ALA A 478 -27.98 14.37 -13.23
C ALA A 478 -27.95 14.75 -11.73
N ILE A 479 -26.74 14.90 -11.20
CA ILE A 479 -26.37 16.01 -10.30
C ILE A 479 -24.99 16.54 -10.71
N ASP A 480 -24.99 17.64 -11.47
CA ASP A 480 -23.89 18.61 -11.49
C ASP A 480 -24.19 19.68 -10.42
N ASN A 481 -23.27 19.90 -9.48
CA ASN A 481 -22.74 21.25 -9.17
C ASN A 481 -21.75 21.26 -7.99
N ALA A 482 -20.67 22.01 -8.24
CA ALA A 482 -19.73 22.66 -7.32
C ALA A 482 -18.58 21.82 -6.71
N LEU A 483 -17.57 21.54 -7.54
CA LEU A 483 -16.18 21.45 -7.12
C LEU A 483 -15.56 22.86 -7.21
N ASP A 484 -15.14 23.42 -6.07
CA ASP A 484 -14.09 24.44 -6.06
C ASP A 484 -12.73 23.72 -6.14
N PRO A 485 -11.78 24.16 -6.98
CA PRO A 485 -10.46 23.55 -7.04
C PRO A 485 -9.65 23.98 -5.82
N VAL A 486 -9.33 23.03 -4.93
CA VAL A 486 -8.30 23.24 -3.91
C VAL A 486 -6.95 23.08 -4.62
N ASP A 487 -6.17 24.17 -4.62
CA ASP A 487 -4.80 24.20 -5.10
C ASP A 487 -3.99 23.03 -4.55
N SER A 488 -3.25 22.38 -5.45
CA SER A 488 -2.26 21.36 -5.15
C SER A 488 -1.27 21.88 -4.12
N VAL A 489 -1.39 21.45 -2.87
CA VAL A 489 -0.33 21.60 -1.87
C VAL A 489 0.74 20.57 -2.22
N THR A 490 1.89 21.06 -2.63
CA THR A 490 3.12 20.26 -2.73
C THR A 490 3.47 19.80 -1.33
N VAL A 491 3.47 18.47 -1.13
CA VAL A 491 3.97 17.84 0.10
C VAL A 491 5.47 18.11 0.15
N SER A 492 5.85 19.14 0.90
CA SER A 492 7.22 19.37 1.32
C SER A 492 7.25 19.23 2.83
N ASP A 493 8.09 18.30 3.27
CA ASP A 493 8.46 18.01 4.66
C ASP A 493 7.29 17.65 5.60
N ALA A 494 6.80 16.42 5.47
CA ALA A 494 6.08 15.76 6.54
C ALA A 494 7.03 15.62 7.75
N TYR A 495 6.78 16.45 8.76
CA TYR A 495 7.42 16.32 10.06
C TYR A 495 6.83 15.08 10.73
N ILE A 496 7.56 13.96 10.73
CA ILE A 496 7.24 12.82 11.59
C ILE A 496 7.38 13.33 13.03
N ALA A 497 6.25 13.48 13.73
CA ALA A 497 6.24 13.86 15.13
C ALA A 497 6.71 12.66 15.95
N ASP A 498 8.01 12.61 16.23
CA ASP A 498 8.68 11.55 17.00
C ASP A 498 8.32 11.55 18.50
N THR A 499 7.26 12.25 18.92
CA THR A 499 6.76 12.22 20.30
C THR A 499 5.26 12.51 20.35
N LEU A 500 4.45 11.46 20.42
CA LEU A 500 3.06 11.51 20.90
C LEU A 500 3.04 11.66 22.44
N PRO A 501 1.96 12.18 23.05
CA PRO A 501 1.95 12.57 24.46
C PRO A 501 2.23 11.39 25.38
N LYS A 502 3.22 11.56 26.26
CA LYS A 502 3.66 10.59 27.26
C LYS A 502 2.56 10.38 28.30
N THR A 503 2.10 9.14 28.48
CA THR A 503 1.16 8.76 29.53
C THR A 503 1.92 8.56 30.84
N GLY A 504 1.81 9.53 31.75
CA GLY A 504 2.46 9.46 33.07
C GLY A 504 2.38 10.79 33.82
N THR A 505 1.37 10.93 34.68
CA THR A 505 1.07 12.17 35.39
C THR A 505 1.99 12.38 36.59
N GLU A 506 2.87 13.38 36.56
CA GLU A 506 3.13 14.24 37.73
C GLU A 506 3.58 15.66 37.35
N LYS A 507 3.11 16.62 38.15
CA LYS A 507 3.10 18.08 37.99
C LYS A 507 4.43 18.68 37.50
N GLN A 508 4.44 19.26 36.29
CA GLN A 508 5.49 20.20 35.91
C GLN A 508 5.04 21.67 36.04
N SER A 509 5.71 22.32 36.98
CA SER A 509 5.74 23.76 37.20
C SER A 509 6.13 24.51 35.93
N LEU A 510 5.27 25.45 35.56
CA LEU A 510 5.46 26.57 34.66
C LEU A 510 6.90 27.15 34.67
N PHE A 511 7.84 26.66 33.84
CA PHE A 511 9.03 27.38 33.33
C PHE A 511 9.97 26.44 32.54
N ALA A 512 9.68 26.19 31.26
CA ALA A 512 10.69 25.72 30.28
C ALA A 512 10.27 26.08 28.84
N ILE A 513 10.14 27.38 28.56
CA ILE A 513 10.15 27.90 27.18
C ILE A 513 11.39 28.77 27.05
N LEU A 514 12.50 28.20 26.56
CA LEU A 514 13.46 28.86 25.66
C LEU A 514 14.61 27.90 25.33
N LEU A 515 14.64 27.36 24.11
CA LEU A 515 15.81 27.35 23.20
C LEU A 515 15.51 26.46 22.00
N GLY A 516 15.76 26.96 20.78
CA GLY A 516 15.87 26.03 19.64
C GLY A 516 15.69 26.54 18.21
N THR A 517 15.68 27.83 17.90
CA THR A 517 15.70 28.28 16.49
C THR A 517 16.55 29.53 16.32
N LEU A 518 17.78 29.38 15.79
CA LEU A 518 18.34 30.25 14.76
C LEU A 518 19.71 29.72 14.32
N LEU A 519 19.81 29.16 13.12
CA LEU A 519 21.06 29.14 12.36
C LEU A 519 20.76 28.91 10.87
N THR A 520 20.49 29.99 10.13
CA THR A 520 20.87 30.06 8.72
C THR A 520 21.36 31.47 8.34
N MET A 521 22.52 31.43 7.70
CA MET A 521 23.35 32.41 7.02
C MET A 521 22.86 33.86 6.84
N SER A 522 23.78 34.79 7.09
CA SER A 522 24.16 35.82 6.12
C SER A 522 25.61 36.23 6.33
N GLY A 523 26.38 36.18 5.25
CA GLY A 523 27.80 36.45 5.25
C GLY A 523 28.17 37.93 5.28
N LEU A 524 29.49 38.10 5.22
CA LEU A 524 30.26 39.28 4.82
C LEU A 524 30.52 40.41 5.84
N ILE A 525 31.83 40.69 5.93
CA ILE A 525 32.50 41.95 6.30
C ILE A 525 32.98 42.04 7.76
N GLY A 526 34.22 41.60 7.97
CA GLY A 526 35.33 42.54 8.13
C GLY A 526 35.62 43.15 9.50
N ILE A 527 36.87 42.92 9.93
CA ILE A 527 37.77 43.90 10.58
C ILE A 527 37.74 44.00 12.12
N ARG A 528 38.80 43.41 12.71
CA ARG A 528 39.69 43.88 13.81
C ARG A 528 39.22 43.90 15.28
N LYS A 529 40.14 43.28 16.05
CA LYS A 529 40.84 43.74 17.28
C LYS A 529 40.30 43.28 18.65
N LYS A 530 41.19 42.56 19.37
CA LYS A 530 41.70 42.77 20.75
C LYS A 530 40.68 43.20 21.81
N ALA A 531 40.61 42.64 23.01
CA ALA A 531 41.64 42.15 23.92
C ALA A 531 41.02 41.37 25.10
N ASP A 532 41.84 40.52 25.74
CA ASP A 532 41.91 40.19 27.16
C ASP A 532 40.72 40.52 28.08
N LYS A 533 40.07 39.49 28.64
CA LYS A 533 40.27 39.06 30.04
C LYS A 533 39.56 37.75 30.35
#